data_AF-A0A7S0Q878-F1
#
_entry.id   AF-A0A7S0Q878-F1
#
_cell.length_a   1.000
_cell.length_b   1.000
_cell.length_c   1.000
_cell.angle_alpha   90.00
_cell.angle_beta   90.00
_cell.angle_gamma   90.00
#
_symmetry.space_group_name_H-M   'P 1'
#
loop_
_entity.id
_entity.type
_entity.pdbx_description
1 polymer ?
#
loop_
_entity_poly.entity_id
_entity_poly.type
_entity_poly.pdbx_seq_one_letter_code
_entity_poly.pdbx_strand_id
1 'polypeptide(L)'
;VAMHDLPEGSDVLLSYTPLGVPERERRQRLESEYGFECDCTRCTLERAEAAAEDGTDGAIVTDAPDDGEIDEEIDLTYAALFCLKHICGVCMGTMAPLPLPLPANDGPCVCNRCGSIRTEAQFQLRVEQHFAEAAEDHDGDGDGDDDD
;
A
#
# COMPACT_ATOMS: atom_id res chain seq x y z
N VAL A 1 14.63 6.03 -0.81
CA VAL A 1 14.34 6.40 -2.21
C VAL A 1 12.99 7.07 -2.21
N ALA A 2 12.83 8.14 -2.98
CA ALA A 2 11.53 8.82 -3.09
C ALA A 2 10.57 7.93 -3.89
N MET A 3 9.33 7.80 -3.41
CA MET A 3 8.30 6.99 -4.09
C MET A 3 7.53 7.78 -5.15
N HIS A 4 7.66 9.11 -5.12
CA HIS A 4 7.05 10.07 -6.04
C HIS A 4 7.90 11.35 -6.05
N ASP A 5 7.56 12.29 -6.94
CA ASP A 5 8.21 13.60 -6.96
C ASP A 5 7.94 14.36 -5.66
N LEU A 6 8.98 15.00 -5.12
CA LEU A 6 8.95 15.76 -3.88
C LEU A 6 9.35 17.21 -4.19
N PRO A 7 8.40 18.15 -4.22
CA PRO A 7 8.70 19.58 -4.37
C PRO A 7 9.70 20.09 -3.34
N GLU A 8 10.41 21.17 -3.67
CA GLU A 8 11.32 21.81 -2.70
C GLU A 8 10.54 22.28 -1.47
N GLY A 9 11.04 21.95 -0.28
CA GLY A 9 10.39 22.27 0.99
C GLY A 9 9.39 21.21 1.47
N SER A 10 9.15 20.13 0.72
CA SER A 10 8.33 19.01 1.18
C SER A 10 9.02 18.18 2.26
N ASP A 11 8.24 17.70 3.24
CA ASP A 11 8.71 16.78 4.26
C ASP A 11 8.95 15.37 3.68
N VAL A 12 10.10 14.78 4.03
CA VAL A 12 10.42 13.40 3.68
C VAL A 12 9.92 12.47 4.77
N LEU A 13 8.87 11.71 4.46
CA LEU A 13 8.23 10.79 5.39
C LEU A 13 8.55 9.32 5.09
N LEU A 14 8.57 8.49 6.13
CA LEU A 14 8.76 7.04 6.05
C LEU A 14 7.81 6.36 7.03
N SER A 15 7.19 5.24 6.62
CA SER A 15 6.39 4.42 7.53
C SER A 15 7.27 3.59 8.48
N TYR A 16 7.02 3.71 9.79
CA TYR A 16 7.69 2.90 10.82
C TYR A 16 6.97 1.57 11.06
N THR A 17 5.74 1.42 10.54
CA THR A 17 4.93 0.21 10.64
C THR A 17 4.73 -0.44 9.27
N PRO A 18 4.53 -1.76 9.20
CA PRO A 18 4.08 -2.41 7.96
C PRO A 18 2.77 -1.82 7.45
N LEU A 19 2.57 -1.83 6.13
CA LEU A 19 1.37 -1.24 5.54
C LEU A 19 0.10 -2.05 5.83
N GLY A 20 0.21 -3.37 5.96
CA GLY A 20 -0.93 -4.25 6.25
C GLY A 20 -1.41 -4.26 7.70
N VAL A 21 -0.81 -3.47 8.60
CA VAL A 21 -1.22 -3.42 10.02
C VAL A 21 -2.43 -2.48 10.16
N PRO A 22 -3.52 -2.87 10.85
CA PRO A 22 -4.70 -2.02 11.07
C PRO A 22 -4.42 -0.76 11.89
N GLU A 23 -5.24 0.30 11.72
CA GLU A 23 -5.11 1.61 12.38
C GLU A 23 -4.73 1.51 13.86
N ARG A 24 -5.57 0.79 14.61
CA ARG A 24 -5.50 0.70 16.06
C ARG A 24 -4.18 0.10 16.53
N GLU A 25 -3.72 -0.93 15.82
CA GLU A 25 -2.45 -1.60 16.13
C GLU A 25 -1.26 -0.73 15.74
N ARG A 26 -1.32 -0.01 14.61
CA ARG A 26 -0.26 0.94 14.22
C ARG A 26 -0.07 2.01 15.28
N ARG A 27 -1.15 2.66 15.73
CA ARG A 27 -1.07 3.73 16.75
C ARG A 27 -0.59 3.22 18.10
N GLN A 28 -1.14 2.12 18.59
CA GLN A 28 -0.69 1.53 19.85
C GLN A 28 0.81 1.22 19.82
N ARG A 29 1.31 0.70 18.70
CA ARG A 29 2.74 0.46 18.52
C ARG A 29 3.55 1.76 18.47
N LEU A 30 3.11 2.77 17.72
CA LEU A 30 3.82 4.04 17.61
C LEU A 30 3.86 4.79 18.96
N GLU A 31 2.79 4.73 19.73
CA GLU A 31 2.73 5.29 21.07
C GLU A 31 3.66 4.54 22.03
N SER A 32 3.61 3.20 22.03
CA SER A 32 4.40 2.39 22.97
C SER A 32 5.90 2.34 22.64
N GLU A 33 6.28 2.27 21.36
CA GLU A 33 7.68 2.13 20.94
C GLU A 33 8.36 3.49 20.71
N TYR A 34 7.61 4.51 20.25
CA TYR A 34 8.16 5.80 19.81
C TYR A 34 7.59 7.00 20.57
N GLY A 35 6.55 6.81 21.40
CA GLY A 35 6.04 7.87 22.27
C GLY A 35 5.19 8.94 21.58
N PHE A 36 4.63 8.65 20.40
CA PHE A 36 3.75 9.60 19.69
C PHE A 36 2.47 8.95 19.18
N GLU A 37 1.42 9.76 19.10
CA GLU A 37 0.17 9.40 18.44
C GLU A 37 0.25 9.79 16.96
N CYS A 38 -0.01 8.84 16.07
CA CYS A 38 0.04 9.09 14.63
C CYS A 38 -1.26 9.72 14.12
N ASP A 39 -1.14 10.88 13.51
CA ASP A 39 -2.21 11.71 12.95
C ASP A 39 -2.14 11.81 11.41
N CYS A 40 -1.34 10.95 10.76
CA CYS A 40 -1.23 10.95 9.31
C CYS A 40 -2.59 10.73 8.63
N THR A 41 -2.72 11.19 7.37
CA THR A 41 -3.96 11.14 6.59
C THR A 41 -4.65 9.77 6.65
N ARG A 42 -3.86 8.68 6.52
CA ARG A 42 -4.39 7.32 6.60
C ARG A 42 -5.03 6.99 7.96
N CYS A 43 -4.38 7.31 9.08
CA CYS A 43 -4.94 7.06 10.41
C CYS A 43 -6.20 7.91 10.64
N THR A 44 -6.23 9.14 10.13
CA THR A 44 -7.37 10.03 10.26
C THR A 44 -8.59 9.52 9.47
N LEU A 45 -8.39 9.03 8.24
CA LEU A 45 -9.46 8.43 7.41
C LEU A 45 -10.01 7.14 8.02
N GLU A 46 -9.14 6.18 8.36
CA GLU A 46 -9.56 4.88 8.93
C GLU A 46 -10.34 5.06 10.25
N ARG A 47 -10.04 6.10 11.04
CA ARG A 47 -10.82 6.46 12.24
C ARG A 47 -12.18 7.06 11.92
N ALA A 48 -12.25 7.92 10.92
CA ALA A 48 -13.51 8.53 10.51
C ALA A 48 -14.46 7.46 9.98
N GLU A 49 -13.95 6.52 9.18
CA GLU A 49 -14.69 5.35 8.69
C GLU A 49 -15.20 4.50 9.86
N ALA A 50 -14.34 4.13 10.81
CA ALA A 50 -14.75 3.36 11.99
C ALA A 50 -15.80 4.09 12.84
N ALA A 51 -15.74 5.41 12.94
CA ALA A 51 -16.72 6.22 13.68
C ALA A 51 -18.07 6.35 12.93
N ALA A 52 -18.03 6.36 11.60
CA ALA A 52 -19.22 6.37 10.76
C ALA A 52 -19.96 5.02 10.80
N GLU A 53 -19.24 3.90 10.90
CA GLU A 53 -19.83 2.58 11.10
C GLU A 53 -20.52 2.42 12.46
N ASP A 54 -20.04 3.14 13.49
CA ASP A 54 -20.58 3.09 14.86
C ASP A 54 -21.75 4.07 15.11
N GLY A 55 -22.32 4.66 14.04
CA GLY A 55 -23.57 5.42 14.10
C GLY A 55 -23.52 6.75 14.86
N THR A 56 -22.35 7.35 15.00
CA THR A 56 -22.23 8.70 15.58
C THR A 56 -22.19 9.76 14.49
N ASP A 57 -23.29 10.51 14.33
CA ASP A 57 -23.39 11.73 13.52
C ASP A 57 -22.41 12.79 14.05
N GLY A 58 -21.16 12.72 13.62
CA GLY A 58 -20.09 13.66 13.96
C GLY A 58 -19.47 14.22 12.70
N ALA A 59 -20.16 15.15 12.05
CA ALA A 59 -19.59 15.92 10.94
C ALA A 59 -18.35 16.69 11.42
N ILE A 60 -17.17 16.29 10.95
CA ILE A 60 -15.93 17.07 11.08
C ILE A 60 -15.46 17.44 9.68
N VAL A 61 -15.38 18.75 9.45
CA VAL A 61 -14.70 19.37 8.32
C VAL A 61 -13.23 18.97 8.35
N THR A 62 -12.81 18.20 7.35
CA THR A 62 -11.40 18.01 7.02
C THR A 62 -10.91 19.30 6.37
N ASP A 63 -10.07 20.06 7.08
CA ASP A 63 -9.21 21.08 6.47
C ASP A 63 -8.01 20.37 5.80
N ALA A 64 -8.33 19.43 4.90
CA ALA A 64 -7.35 18.83 4.02
C ALA A 64 -6.90 19.94 3.06
N PRO A 65 -5.60 20.18 2.86
CA PRO A 65 -5.17 21.03 1.77
C PRO A 65 -5.80 20.49 0.49
N ASP A 66 -6.42 21.38 -0.28
CA ASP A 66 -6.89 21.16 -1.65
C ASP A 66 -5.70 20.74 -2.53
N ASP A 67 -5.29 19.48 -2.43
CA ASP A 67 -4.43 18.82 -3.38
C ASP A 67 -5.33 18.35 -4.53
N GLY A 68 -5.62 19.32 -5.40
CA GLY A 68 -6.59 19.26 -6.49
C GLY A 68 -6.96 17.87 -7.00
N GLU A 69 -8.26 17.63 -7.08
CA GLU A 69 -8.91 16.42 -7.63
C GLU A 69 -8.08 15.74 -8.71
N ILE A 70 -7.30 14.73 -8.32
CA ILE A 70 -6.80 13.72 -9.24
C ILE A 70 -7.84 12.59 -9.21
N ASP A 71 -8.99 12.82 -9.86
CA ASP A 71 -9.98 11.79 -10.20
C ASP A 71 -9.46 10.95 -11.40
N GLU A 72 -8.21 10.51 -11.32
CA GLU A 72 -7.69 9.49 -12.22
C GLU A 72 -7.92 8.16 -11.51
N GLU A 73 -8.97 7.45 -11.92
CA GLU A 73 -9.26 6.09 -11.49
C GLU A 73 -7.96 5.27 -11.59
N ILE A 74 -7.38 4.94 -10.43
CA ILE A 74 -6.11 4.23 -10.38
C ILE A 74 -6.35 2.84 -10.98
N ASP A 75 -5.74 2.58 -12.13
CA ASP A 75 -5.77 1.27 -12.78
C ASP A 75 -5.37 0.19 -11.75
N LEU A 76 -6.29 -0.73 -11.46
CA LEU A 76 -6.05 -1.82 -10.51
C LEU A 76 -4.85 -2.66 -10.91
N THR A 77 -4.54 -2.76 -12.21
CA THR A 77 -3.32 -3.39 -12.73
C THR A 77 -2.08 -2.64 -12.26
N TYR A 78 -2.09 -1.32 -12.35
CA TYR A 78 -1.01 -0.47 -11.86
C TYR A 78 -0.84 -0.60 -10.35
N ALA A 79 -1.94 -0.55 -9.58
CA ALA A 79 -1.91 -0.74 -8.13
C ALA A 79 -1.36 -2.12 -7.74
N ALA A 80 -1.77 -3.18 -8.44
CA ALA A 80 -1.26 -4.53 -8.22
C ALA A 80 0.25 -4.62 -8.53
N LEU A 81 0.70 -4.11 -9.67
CA LEU A 81 2.12 -4.06 -10.03
C LEU A 81 2.95 -3.28 -9.01
N PHE A 82 2.43 -2.13 -8.55
CA PHE A 82 3.07 -1.32 -7.53
C PHE A 82 3.21 -2.09 -6.22
N CYS A 83 2.16 -2.76 -5.76
CA CYS A 83 2.18 -3.59 -4.56
C CYS A 83 3.15 -4.76 -4.70
N LEU A 84 3.13 -5.45 -5.84
CA LEU A 84 4.02 -6.56 -6.14
C LEU A 84 5.49 -6.12 -6.22
N LYS A 85 5.79 -4.90 -6.67
CA LYS A 85 7.18 -4.41 -6.72
C LYS A 85 7.63 -3.90 -5.35
N HIS A 86 6.82 -3.07 -4.71
CA HIS A 86 7.27 -2.23 -3.60
C HIS A 86 6.87 -2.74 -2.22
N ILE A 87 6.04 -3.79 -2.11
CA ILE A 87 5.60 -4.35 -0.82
C ILE A 87 6.18 -5.75 -0.61
N CYS A 88 6.73 -5.99 0.58
CA CYS A 88 7.28 -7.29 0.98
C CYS A 88 6.14 -8.30 1.17
N GLY A 89 6.13 -9.36 0.36
CA GLY A 89 5.12 -10.41 0.46
C GLY A 89 5.20 -11.32 1.70
N VAL A 90 6.11 -11.05 2.63
CA VAL A 90 6.23 -11.80 3.90
C VAL A 90 5.81 -10.94 5.09
N CYS A 91 6.38 -9.74 5.20
CA CYS A 91 6.20 -8.90 6.39
C CYS A 91 5.48 -7.57 6.13
N MET A 92 5.03 -7.33 4.90
CA MET A 92 4.34 -6.12 4.43
C MET A 92 5.10 -4.81 4.69
N GLY A 93 6.42 -4.89 4.89
CA GLY A 93 7.31 -3.73 4.86
C GLY A 93 7.53 -3.24 3.42
N THR A 94 8.04 -2.03 3.28
CA THR A 94 8.34 -1.44 1.97
C THR A 94 9.69 -1.93 1.45
N MET A 95 9.77 -2.17 0.14
CA MET A 95 10.94 -2.63 -0.58
C MET A 95 11.65 -1.41 -1.20
N ALA A 96 12.81 -1.05 -0.67
CA ALA A 96 13.61 0.06 -1.17
C ALA A 96 14.61 -0.44 -2.22
N PRO A 97 14.74 0.19 -3.40
CA PRO A 97 15.77 -0.19 -4.36
C PRO A 97 17.16 0.10 -3.80
N LEU A 98 18.07 -0.86 -3.96
CA LEU A 98 19.46 -0.69 -3.54
C LEU A 98 20.22 0.16 -4.56
N PRO A 99 20.91 1.23 -4.14
CA PRO A 99 21.72 2.05 -5.03
C PRO A 99 22.98 1.27 -5.42
N LEU A 100 22.93 0.62 -6.58
CA LEU A 100 24.10 0.08 -7.26
C LEU A 100 24.29 0.88 -8.57
N PRO A 101 25.50 0.92 -9.16
CA PRO A 101 25.83 1.73 -10.33
C PRO A 101 25.18 1.25 -11.66
N LEU A 102 24.02 0.60 -11.57
CA LEU A 102 23.25 0.09 -12.69
C LEU A 102 22.16 1.12 -13.08
N PRO A 103 21.68 1.11 -14.34
CA PRO A 103 20.58 1.98 -14.75
C PRO A 103 19.41 1.84 -13.77
N ALA A 104 18.80 2.97 -13.43
CA ALA A 104 18.06 3.25 -12.19
C ALA A 104 16.80 2.40 -11.89
N ASN A 105 16.56 1.30 -12.62
CA ASN A 105 15.33 0.51 -12.52
C ASN A 105 15.50 -1.02 -12.46
N ASP A 106 16.71 -1.56 -12.63
CA ASP A 106 16.96 -3.02 -12.67
C ASP A 106 17.65 -3.57 -11.39
N GLY A 107 17.85 -2.72 -10.39
CA GLY A 107 18.53 -3.07 -9.16
C GLY A 107 17.66 -3.90 -8.20
N PRO A 108 18.26 -4.78 -7.38
CA PRO A 108 17.51 -5.49 -6.36
C PRO A 108 16.93 -4.52 -5.31
N CYS A 109 15.75 -4.85 -4.79
CA CYS A 109 15.14 -4.12 -3.69
C CYS A 109 15.34 -4.85 -2.36
N VAL A 110 15.47 -4.12 -1.25
CA VAL A 110 15.59 -4.64 0.12
C VAL A 110 14.40 -4.21 0.96
N CYS A 111 13.82 -5.13 1.74
CA CYS A 111 12.74 -4.79 2.67
C CYS A 111 13.27 -4.00 3.87
N ASN A 112 12.63 -2.86 4.18
CA ASN A 112 12.96 -2.02 5.32
C ASN A 112 12.73 -2.68 6.69
N ARG A 113 11.95 -3.77 6.74
CA ARG A 113 11.56 -4.45 7.98
C ARG A 113 12.30 -5.75 8.22
N CYS A 114 12.27 -6.69 7.28
CA CYS A 114 12.91 -8.00 7.45
C CYS A 114 14.24 -8.14 6.71
N GLY A 115 14.65 -7.15 5.92
CA GLY A 115 15.90 -7.19 5.15
C GLY A 115 15.88 -8.15 3.95
N SER A 116 14.75 -8.77 3.61
CA SER A 116 14.66 -9.65 2.45
C SER A 116 15.01 -8.91 1.17
N ILE A 117 15.87 -9.48 0.34
CA ILE A 117 16.27 -8.93 -0.95
C ILE A 117 15.43 -9.57 -2.05
N ARG A 118 14.98 -8.77 -3.03
CA ARG A 118 14.26 -9.23 -4.21
C ARG A 118 14.93 -8.69 -5.47
N THR A 119 15.25 -9.56 -6.40
CA THR A 119 15.77 -9.17 -7.73
C THR A 119 14.63 -8.84 -8.69
N GLU A 120 14.94 -8.16 -9.79
CA GLU A 120 13.93 -7.86 -10.83
C GLU A 120 13.34 -9.16 -11.43
N ALA A 121 14.17 -10.20 -11.64
CA ALA A 121 13.69 -11.50 -12.09
C ALA A 121 12.69 -12.14 -11.11
N GLN A 122 12.90 -12.00 -9.80
CA GLN A 122 11.96 -12.49 -8.79
C GLN A 122 10.68 -11.65 -8.74
N PHE A 123 10.76 -10.36 -9.04
CA PHE A 123 9.58 -9.52 -9.21
C PHE A 123 8.76 -9.98 -10.43
N GLN A 124 9.40 -10.17 -11.58
CA GLN A 124 8.74 -10.60 -12.82
C GLN A 124 8.00 -11.93 -12.65
N LEU A 125 8.62 -12.92 -11.99
CA LEU A 125 7.98 -14.19 -11.68
C LEU A 125 6.73 -14.04 -10.79
N ARG A 126 6.74 -13.12 -9.81
CA ARG A 126 5.56 -12.86 -8.97
C ARG A 126 4.44 -12.17 -9.75
N VAL A 127 4.78 -11.30 -10.70
CA VAL A 127 3.81 -10.68 -11.59
C VAL A 127 3.12 -11.76 -12.44
N GLU A 128 3.90 -12.63 -13.07
CA GLU A 128 3.36 -13.75 -13.85
C GLU A 128 2.44 -14.65 -13.03
N GLN A 129 2.85 -15.00 -11.80
CA GLN A 129 2.03 -15.80 -10.88
C GLN A 129 0.71 -15.12 -10.51
N HIS A 130 0.75 -13.84 -10.12
CA HIS A 130 -0.43 -13.11 -9.68
C HIS A 130 -1.50 -12.99 -10.78
N PHE A 131 -1.09 -12.69 -12.01
CA PHE A 131 -2.03 -12.56 -13.12
C PHE A 131 -2.45 -13.92 -13.72
N ALA A 132 -1.67 -14.98 -13.53
CA ALA A 132 -2.09 -16.34 -13.87
C ALA A 132 -3.19 -16.84 -12.91
N GLU A 133 -3.02 -16.65 -11.60
CA GLU A 133 -4.01 -17.03 -10.58
C GLU A 133 -5.35 -16.30 -10.79
N ALA A 134 -5.31 -15.00 -11.11
CA ALA A 134 -6.52 -14.21 -11.38
C ALA A 134 -7.32 -14.67 -12.62
N ALA A 135 -6.68 -15.38 -13.56
CA ALA A 135 -7.36 -15.90 -14.75
C ALA A 135 -8.12 -17.21 -14.48
N GLU A 136 -7.75 -17.96 -13.43
CA GLU A 136 -8.38 -19.25 -13.09
C GLU A 136 -9.69 -19.06 -12.29
N ASP A 137 -9.87 -17.93 -11.61
CA ASP A 137 -11.06 -17.64 -10.79
C ASP A 137 -12.33 -17.25 -11.60
N HIS A 138 -12.22 -17.06 -12.93
CA HIS A 138 -13.34 -16.55 -13.76
C HIS A 138 -14.17 -17.63 -14.47
N ASP A 139 -13.77 -18.91 -14.44
CA ASP A 139 -14.43 -20.00 -15.17
C ASP A 139 -15.49 -20.77 -14.33
N GLY A 140 -15.90 -20.25 -13.17
CA GLY A 140 -16.73 -20.97 -12.18
C GLY A 140 -18.25 -20.78 -12.26
N ASP A 141 -18.74 -19.72 -12.92
CA ASP A 141 -20.19 -19.40 -12.96
C ASP A 141 -20.85 -20.02 -14.20
N GLY A 142 -20.96 -21.35 -14.19
CA GLY A 142 -21.82 -22.08 -15.11
C GLY A 142 -23.26 -22.01 -14.63
N ASP A 143 -24.04 -21.09 -15.19
CA ASP A 143 -25.50 -21.00 -15.04
C ASP A 143 -26.15 -22.37 -15.33
N GLY A 144 -26.59 -23.03 -14.26
CA GLY A 144 -27.51 -24.15 -14.34
C GLY A 144 -28.91 -23.62 -14.62
N ASP A 145 -29.23 -23.39 -15.89
CA ASP A 145 -30.60 -23.26 -16.36
C ASP A 145 -31.30 -24.61 -16.18
N ASP A 146 -31.87 -24.84 -14.99
CA ASP A 146 -32.83 -25.91 -14.76
C ASP A 146 -34.15 -25.54 -15.48
N ASP A 147 -34.37 -26.20 -16.62
CA ASP A 147 -35.63 -26.26 -17.36
C ASP A 147 -36.79 -26.75 -16.45
N ASP A 148 -37.89 -25.99 -16.41
CA ASP A 148 -39.23 -26.43 -15.98
C ASP A 148 -40.33 -25.90 -16.92
#